data_AF-A0A9R1AS93-F1
#
_entry.id   AF-A0A9R1AS93-F1
#
_cell.length_a   1.000
_cell.length_b   1.000
_cell.length_c   1.000
_cell.angle_alpha   90.00
_cell.angle_beta   90.00
_cell.angle_gamma   90.00
#
_symmetry.space_group_name_H-M   'P 1'
#
loop_
_entity.id
_entity.type
_entity.pdbx_description
1 polymer ?
#
loop_
_entity_poly.entity_id
_entity_poly.type
_entity_poly.pdbx_seq_one_letter_code
_entity_poly.pdbx_strand_id
1 'polypeptide(L)'
;MGAPVYLASVLEYLAAELLELAGNAAKDNKKARIIPRHLLLAIRNDQELGKLLAGVTIAHGGVLPNINPVLLPKKTAETEPKSPNKAAKSPKKFYICTVGRIVVSTNRLNLINSLGHFL
;
A
#
# COMPACT_ATOMS: atom_id res chain seq x y z
N MET A 1 -28.11 -19.80 -10.79
CA MET A 1 -26.79 -20.17 -11.36
C MET A 1 -25.70 -19.10 -11.18
N GLY A 2 -25.85 -18.07 -10.32
CA GLY A 2 -24.85 -16.98 -10.21
C GLY A 2 -24.00 -16.95 -8.92
N ALA A 3 -24.29 -17.80 -7.93
CA ALA A 3 -23.61 -17.79 -6.63
C ALA A 3 -22.08 -17.98 -6.69
N PRO A 4 -21.51 -18.92 -7.48
CA PRO A 4 -20.05 -19.11 -7.49
C PRO A 4 -19.31 -17.95 -8.16
N VAL A 5 -19.93 -17.31 -9.15
CA VAL A 5 -19.35 -16.18 -9.88
C VAL A 5 -19.27 -14.94 -8.99
N TYR A 6 -20.33 -14.67 -8.22
CA TYR A 6 -20.33 -13.56 -7.27
C TYR A 6 -19.23 -13.73 -6.22
N LEU A 7 -19.16 -14.91 -5.58
CA LEU A 7 -18.14 -15.17 -4.57
C LEU A 7 -16.71 -15.07 -5.15
N ALA A 8 -16.47 -15.61 -6.35
CA ALA A 8 -15.17 -15.53 -7.01
C ALA A 8 -14.72 -14.08 -7.23
N SER A 9 -15.61 -13.22 -7.74
CA SER A 9 -15.28 -11.81 -7.97
C SER A 9 -14.94 -11.03 -6.69
N VAL A 10 -15.61 -11.34 -5.58
CA VAL A 10 -15.33 -10.70 -4.28
C VAL A 10 -13.97 -11.17 -3.75
N LEU A 11 -13.68 -12.47 -3.84
CA LEU A 11 -12.39 -13.02 -3.42
C LEU A 11 -11.23 -12.49 -4.26
N GLU A 12 -11.42 -12.38 -5.59
CA GLU A 12 -10.43 -11.81 -6.50
C GLU A 12 -10.14 -10.35 -6.17
N TYR A 13 -11.18 -9.55 -5.92
CA TYR A 13 -11.01 -8.15 -5.55
C TYR A 13 -10.19 -8.00 -4.25
N LEU A 14 -10.53 -8.76 -3.21
CA LEU A 14 -9.80 -8.69 -1.93
C LEU A 14 -8.34 -9.15 -2.06
N ALA A 15 -8.09 -10.20 -2.86
CA ALA A 15 -6.75 -10.69 -3.12
C ALA A 15 -5.91 -9.67 -3.90
N ALA A 16 -6.49 -9.02 -4.91
CA ALA A 16 -5.82 -7.99 -5.71
C ALA A 16 -5.43 -6.78 -4.85
N GLU A 17 -6.35 -6.26 -4.03
CA GLU A 17 -6.11 -5.13 -3.15
C GLU A 17 -4.96 -5.41 -2.15
N LEU A 18 -5.00 -6.59 -1.51
CA LEU A 18 -3.96 -6.99 -0.56
C LEU A 18 -2.59 -7.16 -1.24
N LEU A 19 -2.55 -7.73 -2.45
CA LEU A 19 -1.31 -7.93 -3.20
C LEU A 19 -0.74 -6.62 -3.73
N GLU A 20 -1.57 -5.65 -4.12
CA GLU A 20 -1.13 -4.32 -4.54
C GLU A 20 -0.41 -3.60 -3.38
N LEU A 21 -1.04 -3.54 -2.21
CA LEU A 21 -0.46 -2.91 -1.02
C LEU A 21 0.79 -3.67 -0.52
N ALA A 22 0.78 -5.00 -0.52
CA ALA A 22 1.93 -5.80 -0.14
C ALA A 22 3.09 -5.69 -1.14
N GLY A 23 2.78 -5.53 -2.43
CA GLY A 23 3.75 -5.24 -3.48
C GLY A 23 4.41 -3.87 -3.30
N ASN A 24 3.62 -2.86 -2.96
CA ASN A 24 4.13 -1.53 -2.61
C ASN A 24 5.06 -1.60 -1.39
N ALA A 25 4.65 -2.28 -0.31
CA ALA A 25 5.49 -2.50 0.86
C ALA A 25 6.78 -3.30 0.55
N ALA A 26 6.74 -4.25 -0.38
CA ALA A 26 7.93 -4.98 -0.83
C ALA A 26 8.91 -4.06 -1.58
N LYS A 27 8.37 -3.20 -2.45
CA LYS A 27 9.12 -2.21 -3.22
C LYS A 27 9.79 -1.18 -2.32
N ASP A 28 9.11 -0.72 -1.28
CA ASP A 28 9.67 0.20 -0.26
C ASP A 28 10.85 -0.45 0.49
N ASN A 29 10.75 -1.75 0.75
CA ASN A 29 11.83 -2.55 1.33
C ASN A 29 12.89 -2.99 0.31
N LYS A 30 12.84 -2.50 -0.94
CA LYS A 30 13.78 -2.81 -2.04
C LYS A 30 13.86 -4.31 -2.35
N LYS A 31 12.79 -5.05 -2.15
CA LYS A 31 12.71 -6.49 -2.41
C LYS A 31 11.73 -6.77 -3.54
N ALA A 32 12.11 -7.64 -4.46
CA ALA A 32 11.25 -8.06 -5.56
C ALA A 32 10.22 -9.14 -5.15
N ARG A 33 10.45 -9.82 -4.01
CA ARG A 33 9.59 -10.90 -3.51
C ARG A 33 8.77 -10.43 -2.31
N ILE A 34 7.49 -10.78 -2.28
CA ILE A 34 6.60 -10.57 -1.14
C ILE A 34 6.99 -11.57 -0.02
N ILE A 35 7.18 -11.05 1.19
CA ILE A 35 7.53 -11.80 2.41
C ILE A 35 6.40 -11.56 3.43
N PRO A 36 6.14 -12.44 4.41
CA PRO A 36 5.08 -12.23 5.41
C PRO A 36 5.11 -10.87 6.12
N ARG A 37 6.31 -10.27 6.27
CA ARG A 37 6.47 -8.90 6.76
C ARG A 37 5.76 -7.85 5.91
N HIS A 38 5.81 -7.97 4.58
CA HIS A 38 5.18 -7.00 3.67
C HIS A 38 3.65 -7.09 3.73
N LEU A 39 3.11 -8.31 3.92
CA LEU A 39 1.68 -8.51 4.17
C LEU A 39 1.24 -7.85 5.47
N LEU A 40 2.02 -8.01 6.56
CA LEU A 40 1.69 -7.38 7.83
C LEU A 40 1.74 -5.85 7.74
N LEU A 41 2.74 -5.28 7.05
CA LEU A 41 2.82 -3.83 6.84
C LEU A 41 1.63 -3.32 6.02
N ALA A 42 1.25 -4.02 4.96
CA ALA A 42 0.08 -3.66 4.15
C ALA A 42 -1.22 -3.67 4.99
N ILE A 43 -1.48 -4.76 5.71
CA ILE A 43 -2.73 -4.94 6.48
C ILE A 43 -2.83 -3.97 7.66
N ARG A 44 -1.70 -3.65 8.32
CA ARG A 44 -1.71 -2.77 9.50
C ARG A 44 -1.66 -1.28 9.16
N ASN A 45 -1.21 -0.93 7.96
CA ASN A 45 -1.25 0.46 7.46
C ASN A 45 -2.60 0.79 6.80
N ASP A 46 -3.36 -0.22 6.39
CA ASP A 46 -4.70 -0.03 5.84
C ASP A 46 -5.80 -0.19 6.91
N GLN A 47 -6.74 0.76 6.93
CA GLN A 47 -7.77 0.82 7.98
C GLN A 47 -8.89 -0.21 7.77
N GLU A 48 -9.16 -0.60 6.52
CA GLU A 48 -10.24 -1.53 6.16
C GLU A 48 -9.77 -2.97 6.33
N LEU A 49 -8.61 -3.32 5.77
CA LEU A 49 -7.97 -4.62 5.93
C LEU A 49 -7.61 -4.90 7.38
N GLY A 50 -7.17 -3.88 8.13
CA GLY A 50 -6.88 -4.01 9.56
C GLY A 50 -8.10 -4.38 10.40
N LYS A 51 -9.29 -3.90 10.02
CA LYS A 51 -10.56 -4.27 10.67
C LYS A 51 -11.04 -5.64 10.20
N LEU A 52 -10.95 -5.91 8.90
CA LEU A 52 -11.36 -7.19 8.30
C LEU A 52 -10.58 -8.37 8.88
N LEU A 53 -9.29 -8.17 9.15
CA LEU A 53 -8.38 -9.18 9.70
C LEU A 53 -8.07 -8.96 11.19
N ALA A 54 -8.98 -8.29 11.91
CA ALA A 54 -8.87 -8.16 13.36
C ALA A 54 -8.92 -9.55 14.01
N GLY A 55 -7.84 -9.91 14.73
CA GLY A 55 -7.71 -11.22 15.39
C GLY A 55 -6.97 -12.29 14.56
N VAL A 56 -6.65 -12.03 13.29
CA VAL A 56 -5.82 -12.94 12.49
C VAL A 56 -4.34 -12.73 12.82
N THR A 57 -3.62 -13.82 13.09
CA THR A 57 -2.18 -13.81 13.34
C THR A 57 -1.42 -14.19 12.07
N ILE A 58 -0.54 -13.31 11.60
CA ILE A 58 0.32 -13.57 10.45
C ILE A 58 1.66 -14.11 10.95
N ALA A 59 1.94 -15.38 10.64
CA ALA A 59 3.23 -15.98 10.95
C ALA A 59 4.38 -15.20 10.27
N HIS A 60 5.48 -14.98 10.99
CA HIS A 60 6.65 -14.23 10.51
C HIS A 60 6.38 -12.76 10.07
N GLY A 61 5.25 -12.18 10.49
CA GLY A 61 4.90 -10.79 10.15
C GLY A 61 5.57 -9.73 11.04
N GLY A 62 5.86 -10.04 12.30
CA GLY A 62 6.34 -9.06 13.30
C GLY A 62 5.27 -8.02 13.67
N VAL A 63 5.70 -6.82 14.11
CA VAL A 63 4.78 -5.71 14.47
C VAL A 63 5.18 -4.40 13.79
N LEU A 64 4.25 -3.46 13.64
CA LEU A 64 4.58 -2.11 13.14
C LEU A 64 5.53 -1.43 14.15
N PRO A 65 6.63 -0.80 13.69
CA PRO A 65 7.52 -0.08 14.59
C PRO A 65 6.77 1.06 15.26
N ASN A 66 6.57 0.98 16.58
CA ASN A 66 5.93 2.02 17.37
C ASN A 66 6.60 2.06 18.75
N ILE A 67 7.10 3.24 19.14
CA ILE A 67 7.76 3.46 20.43
C ILE A 67 6.95 4.50 21.18
N ASN A 68 6.52 4.17 22.41
CA ASN A 68 5.83 5.11 23.27
C ASN A 68 6.76 6.30 23.61
N PRO A 69 6.28 7.55 23.52
CA PRO A 69 7.13 8.74 23.69
C PRO A 69 7.76 8.84 25.09
N VAL A 70 7.19 8.18 26.08
CA VAL A 70 7.72 8.09 27.46
C VAL A 70 9.02 7.30 27.53
N LEU A 71 9.22 6.35 26.63
CA LEU A 71 10.41 5.50 26.56
C LEU A 71 11.56 6.17 25.80
N LEU A 72 11.30 7.30 25.14
CA LEU A 72 12.35 8.07 24.50
C LEU A 72 13.19 8.74 25.60
N PRO A 73 14.53 8.72 25.48
CA PRO A 73 15.38 9.40 26.45
C PRO A 73 14.96 10.88 26.54
N LYS A 74 14.73 11.35 27.76
CA LYS A 74 14.44 12.78 28.00
C LYS A 74 15.63 13.56 27.47
N LYS A 75 15.38 14.41 26.48
CA LYS A 75 16.35 15.21 25.74
C LYS A 75 17.27 15.99 26.69
N THR A 76 18.46 15.48 26.98
CA THR A 76 19.63 16.29 27.36
C THR A 76 20.29 16.77 26.08
N ALA A 77 20.64 18.05 26.04
CA ALA A 77 21.18 18.72 24.86
C ALA A 77 22.55 18.16 24.43
N GLU A 78 22.64 17.83 23.14
CA GLU A 78 23.77 17.92 22.19
C GLU A 78 25.15 17.30 22.51
N THR A 79 25.53 16.28 21.71
CA THR A 79 26.75 16.28 20.88
C THR A 79 26.72 15.09 19.89
N GLU A 80 26.82 15.37 18.59
CA GLU A 80 26.96 14.36 17.52
C GLU A 80 28.36 13.70 17.52
N PRO A 81 28.49 12.48 16.97
CA PRO A 81 29.11 12.42 15.63
C PRO A 81 28.38 11.53 14.61
N LYS A 82 28.63 11.89 13.34
CA LYS A 82 28.05 11.44 12.07
C LYS A 82 28.24 9.95 11.73
N SER A 83 27.24 9.39 11.04
CA SER A 83 27.43 8.34 10.02
C SER A 83 26.74 8.74 8.71
N PRO A 84 27.39 8.61 7.53
CA PRO A 84 26.93 9.23 6.29
C PRO A 84 25.84 8.45 5.53
N ASN A 85 24.79 9.19 5.17
CA ASN A 85 23.99 9.18 3.93
C ASN A 85 23.71 7.87 3.15
N LYS A 86 22.41 7.64 2.89
CA LYS A 86 21.89 7.80 1.51
C LYS A 86 20.38 8.18 1.49
N ALA A 87 20.20 9.49 1.31
CA ALA A 87 19.19 10.17 0.51
C ALA A 87 17.69 9.95 0.81
N ALA A 88 17.16 10.88 1.60
CA ALA A 88 15.79 11.37 1.43
C ALA A 88 15.59 11.94 0.01
N LYS A 89 14.41 11.71 -0.57
CA LYS A 89 13.86 12.55 -1.64
C LYS A 89 12.47 12.99 -1.23
N SER A 90 12.35 14.20 -0.73
CA SER A 90 11.14 15.02 -0.78
C SER A 90 11.19 15.90 -2.05
N PRO A 91 10.14 16.69 -2.32
CA PRO A 91 8.87 16.31 -2.93
C PRO A 91 8.89 16.62 -4.45
N LYS A 92 8.29 15.77 -5.29
CA LYS A 92 8.13 16.11 -6.71
C LYS A 92 6.96 17.06 -6.88
N LYS A 93 7.31 18.33 -7.02
CA LYS A 93 6.63 19.44 -7.70
C LYS A 93 5.28 19.08 -8.34
N PHE A 94 4.23 19.67 -7.78
CA PHE A 94 2.93 19.87 -8.43
C PHE A 94 3.14 20.40 -9.86
N TYR A 95 2.70 19.65 -10.86
CA TYR A 95 2.44 20.20 -12.18
C TYR A 95 0.93 20.34 -12.34
N ILE A 96 0.45 21.56 -12.12
CA ILE A 96 -0.84 21.98 -12.62
C ILE A 96 -0.61 22.19 -14.12
N CYS A 97 -1.02 21.23 -14.96
CA CYS A 97 -1.08 21.42 -16.39
C CYS A 97 -2.52 21.83 -16.73
N THR A 98 -2.82 23.12 -16.58
CA THR A 98 -4.04 23.71 -17.10
C THR A 98 -3.88 23.83 -18.61
N VAL A 99 -4.33 22.81 -19.35
CA VAL A 99 -4.62 22.96 -20.79
C VAL A 99 -5.92 22.21 -21.07
N GLY A 100 -7.02 22.98 -21.09
CA GLY A 100 -8.33 22.49 -21.51
C GLY A 100 -9.06 21.65 -20.46
N ARG A 101 -10.31 22.04 -20.18
CA ARG A 101 -11.28 21.27 -19.38
C ARG A 101 -11.21 19.78 -19.73
N ILE A 102 -11.01 18.93 -18.73
CA ILE A 102 -11.72 17.66 -18.46
C ILE A 102 -11.05 17.04 -17.22
N VAL A 103 -11.74 17.08 -16.08
CA VAL A 103 -11.45 16.23 -14.92
C VAL A 103 -12.02 14.86 -15.25
N VAL A 104 -11.19 13.84 -15.43
CA VAL A 104 -11.65 12.44 -15.37
C VAL A 104 -10.79 11.70 -14.36
N SER A 105 -11.32 11.65 -13.16
CA SER A 105 -11.24 10.49 -12.28
C SER A 105 -11.94 9.33 -12.97
N THR A 106 -11.26 8.22 -13.21
CA THR A 106 -11.84 6.90 -13.47
C THR A 106 -10.80 5.87 -13.02
N ASN A 107 -10.96 5.18 -11.88
CA ASN A 107 -12.05 4.32 -11.47
C ASN A 107 -12.30 3.19 -12.49
N ARG A 108 -12.45 1.98 -11.95
CA ARG A 108 -12.98 0.79 -12.61
C ARG A 108 -14.03 1.16 -13.67
N LEU A 109 -13.80 0.73 -14.91
CA LEU A 109 -14.74 0.36 -15.97
C LEU A 109 -14.07 0.68 -17.31
N ASN A 110 -13.41 -0.30 -17.93
CA ASN A 110 -13.17 -0.32 -19.38
C ASN A 110 -12.80 -1.74 -19.86
N LEU A 111 -13.69 -2.70 -19.60
CA LEU A 111 -13.60 -4.05 -20.16
C LEU A 111 -14.69 -4.33 -21.24
N ILE A 112 -15.38 -3.33 -21.80
CA ILE A 112 -16.50 -3.60 -22.72
C ILE A 112 -16.33 -3.09 -24.17
N ASN A 113 -15.39 -2.20 -24.50
CA ASN A 113 -15.38 -1.60 -25.84
C ASN A 113 -14.26 -2.05 -26.81
N SER A 114 -13.64 -3.22 -26.60
CA SER A 114 -12.67 -3.78 -27.55
C SER A 114 -13.27 -4.81 -28.54
N LEU A 115 -14.60 -4.87 -28.69
CA LEU A 115 -15.29 -5.89 -29.49
C LEU A 115 -16.25 -5.31 -30.56
N GLY A 116 -16.06 -4.06 -30.97
CA GLY A 116 -16.92 -3.38 -31.96
C GLY A 116 -16.20 -2.84 -33.20
N HIS A 117 -15.07 -3.42 -33.60
CA HIS A 117 -14.36 -3.01 -34.82
C HIS A 117 -13.91 -4.20 -35.66
N PHE A 118 -14.79 -5.19 -35.82
CA PHE A 118 -14.67 -6.23 -36.85
C PHE A 118 -16.07 -6.79 -37.19
N LEU A 119 -16.90 -5.94 -37.79
CA LEU A 119 -17.99 -6.25 -38.75
C LEU A 119 -18.59 -4.92 -39.24
#